data_AF-A0A8S2X6Q1-F1
#
_entry.id   AF-A0A8S2X6Q1-F1
#
_cell.length_a   1.000
_cell.length_b   1.000
_cell.length_c   1.000
_cell.angle_alpha   90.00
_cell.angle_beta   90.00
_cell.angle_gamma   90.00
#
_symmetry.space_group_name_H-M   'P 1'
#
loop_
_entity.id
_entity.type
_entity.pdbx_description
1 polymer ?
#
loop_
_entity_poly.entity_id
_entity_poly.type
_entity_poly.pdbx_seq_one_letter_code
_entity_poly.pdbx_strand_id
1 'polypeptide(L)' 'VLNPETHGFAGKRYTDYEVRMKTNLPVFRLKECSVRRRYSDFEWLRKELERDSKVRII' A
#
# COMPACT_ATOMS: atom_id res chain seq x y z
N VAL A 1 -3.32 6.12 -6.75
CA VAL A 1 -2.85 4.80 -7.26
C VAL A 1 -2.89 4.88 -8.77
N LEU A 2 -1.78 4.59 -9.43
CA LEU A 2 -1.61 4.81 -10.87
C LEU A 2 -0.52 3.87 -11.45
N ASN A 3 -0.32 3.92 -12.76
CA ASN A 3 0.74 3.19 -13.49
C ASN A 3 0.81 1.69 -13.17
N PRO A 4 -0.17 0.88 -13.61
CA PRO A 4 -0.10 -0.58 -13.44
C PRO A 4 1.08 -1.16 -14.23
N GLU A 5 1.91 -1.99 -13.59
CA GLU A 5 2.96 -2.75 -14.26
C GLU A 5 2.84 -4.22 -13.90
N THR A 6 3.00 -5.09 -14.91
CA THR A 6 2.96 -6.54 -14.72
C THR A 6 4.37 -7.09 -14.66
N HIS A 7 4.67 -7.76 -13.55
CA HIS A 7 5.97 -8.36 -13.27
C HIS A 7 5.90 -9.87 -13.33
N GLY A 8 7.05 -10.51 -13.56
CA GLY A 8 7.19 -11.96 -13.54
C GLY A 8 6.81 -12.65 -14.85
N PHE A 9 6.93 -13.98 -14.86
CA PHE A 9 6.67 -14.81 -16.03
C PHE A 9 5.77 -16.00 -15.67
N ALA A 10 5.01 -16.51 -16.65
CA ALA A 10 4.08 -17.63 -16.50
C ALA A 10 3.16 -17.48 -15.26
N GLY A 11 3.08 -18.50 -14.40
CA GLY A 11 2.20 -18.55 -13.23
C GLY A 11 2.62 -17.68 -12.04
N LYS A 12 3.77 -16.99 -12.12
CA LYS A 12 4.23 -16.06 -11.07
C LYS A 12 4.00 -14.59 -11.44
N ARG A 13 3.13 -14.33 -12.43
CA ARG A 13 2.78 -12.97 -12.84
C ARG A 13 1.95 -12.27 -11.77
N TYR A 14 2.28 -11.01 -11.51
CA TYR A 14 1.47 -10.13 -10.66
C TYR A 14 1.53 -8.70 -11.19
N THR A 15 0.47 -7.94 -10.93
CA THR A 15 0.41 -6.52 -11.27
C THR A 15 0.60 -5.71 -9.99
N ASP A 16 1.53 -4.76 -10.04
CA ASP A 16 1.68 -3.75 -9.01
C ASP A 16 1.31 -2.37 -9.54
N TYR A 17 1.12 -1.43 -8.61
CA TYR A 17 0.71 -0.07 -8.90
C TYR A 17 1.62 0.91 -8.20
N GLU A 18 1.86 2.04 -8.84
CA GLU A 18 2.50 3.19 -8.20
C GLU A 18 1.51 3.87 -7.24
N VAL A 19 1.96 4.03 -6.00
CA VAL A 19 1.27 4.71 -4.91
C VAL A 19 2.07 5.94 -4.56
N ARG A 20 1.51 7.11 -4.88
CA ARG A 20 2.07 8.41 -4.51
C ARG A 20 1.32 8.96 -3.31
N MET A 21 2.07 9.47 -2.33
CA MET A 21 1.53 10.20 -1.19
C MET A 21 2.13 11.60 -1.16
N LYS A 22 1.31 12.60 -0.84
CA LYS A 22 1.72 13.96 -0.53
C LYS A 22 0.99 14.41 0.73
N THR A 23 1.74 14.83 1.75
CA THR A 23 1.20 15.18 3.06
C THR A 23 2.03 16.28 3.73
N ASN A 24 1.38 17.04 4.60
CA ASN A 24 2.01 18.01 5.49
C ASN A 24 1.99 17.56 6.96
N LEU A 25 1.48 16.35 7.25
CA LEU A 25 1.36 15.84 8.61
C LEU A 25 2.75 15.51 9.18
N PRO A 26 3.08 15.98 10.40
CA PRO A 26 4.43 15.85 10.98
C PRO A 26 4.80 14.42 11.38
N VAL A 27 3.81 13.52 11.49
CA VAL A 27 4.04 12.08 11.75
C VAL A 27 4.79 11.39 10.61
N PHE A 28 4.71 11.94 9.40
CA PHE A 28 5.42 11.40 8.25
C PHE A 28 6.77 12.09 8.09
N ARG A 29 7.83 11.27 7.96
CA ARG A 29 9.20 11.75 7.73
C ARG A 29 9.37 12.47 6.38
N LEU A 30 8.62 12.05 5.37
CA LEU A 30 8.68 12.58 4.02
C LEU A 30 7.37 13.27 3.66
N LYS A 31 7.46 14.47 3.08
CA LYS A 31 6.29 15.23 2.60
C LYS A 31 5.70 14.64 1.32
N GLU A 32 6.54 14.01 0.51
CA GLU A 32 6.15 13.34 -0.73
C GLU A 32 6.86 11.99 -0.78
N CYS A 33 6.13 10.94 -1.18
CA CYS A 33 6.71 9.63 -1.42
C CYS A 33 6.04 8.96 -2.62
N SER A 34 6.80 8.10 -3.31
CA SER A 34 6.27 7.18 -4.32
C SER A 34 6.81 5.79 -4.05
N VAL A 35 5.92 4.80 -4.02
CA VAL A 35 6.25 3.39 -3.83
C VAL A 35 5.45 2.53 -4.80
N ARG A 36 5.93 1.33 -5.12
CA ARG A 36 5.17 0.35 -5.90
C ARG A 36 4.70 -0.78 -4.99
N ARG A 37 3.40 -1.13 -5.08
CA ARG A 37 2.78 -2.15 -4.23
C ARG A 37 1.78 -2.97 -5.04
N ARG A 38 1.78 -4.29 -4.80
CA ARG A 38 0.79 -5.20 -5.40
C ARG A 38 -0.42 -5.32 -4.49
N TYR A 39 -1.52 -5.83 -5.05
CA TYR A 39 -2.78 -5.98 -4.30
C TYR A 39 -2.62 -6.72 -2.96
N SER A 40 -1.87 -7.81 -2.93
CA SER A 40 -1.69 -8.60 -1.71
C SER A 40 -0.93 -7.88 -0.60
N ASP A 41 -0.13 -6.86 -0.91
CA ASP A 41 0.50 -6.01 0.12
C ASP A 41 -0.56 -5.16 0.84
N PHE A 42 -1.61 -4.72 0.13
CA PHE A 42 -2.73 -3.99 0.72
C PHE A 42 -3.65 -4.92 1.53
N GLU A 43 -3.86 -6.16 1.09
CA GLU A 43 -4.59 -7.14 1.91
C GLU A 43 -3.87 -7.42 3.22
N TRP A 44 -2.54 -7.54 3.18
CA TRP A 44 -1.73 -7.65 4.39
C TRP A 44 -1.87 -6.41 5.28
N LEU A 45 -1.72 -5.22 4.71
CA LEU A 45 -1.85 -3.96 5.44
C LEU A 45 -3.23 -3.83 6.10
N ARG A 46 -4.32 -4.17 5.38
CA ARG A 46 -5.68 -4.17 5.93
C ARG A 46 -5.79 -5.08 7.15
N LYS A 47 -5.30 -6.31 7.04
CA LYS A 47 -5.30 -7.28 8.16
C LYS A 47 -4.51 -6.78 9.36
N GLU A 48 -3.38 -6.12 9.12
CA GLU A 48 -2.54 -5.59 10.19
C GLU A 48 -3.22 -4.40 10.88
N LEU A 49 -3.80 -3.48 10.11
CA LEU A 49 -4.58 -2.38 10.64
C LEU A 49 -5.79 -2.88 11.43
N GLU A 50 -6.51 -3.90 10.97
CA GLU A 50 -7.64 -4.49 11.70
C GLU A 50 -7.22 -5.13 13.03
N ARG A 51 -6.02 -5.71 13.11
CA ARG A 51 -5.49 -6.30 14.35
C ARG A 51 -5.08 -5.23 15.35
N ASP A 52 -4.43 -4.18 14.88
CA ASP A 52 -3.87 -3.12 15.73
C ASP A 52 -4.94 -2.06 16.11
N SER A 53 -5.97 -1.90 15.27
CA SER A 53 -7.10 -0.99 15.49
C SER A 53 -8.13 -1.55 16.47
N LYS A 54 -7.73 -2.06 17.64
CA LYS A 54 -8.64 -2.22 18.80
C LYS A 54 -9.18 -0.87 19.34
N VAL A 55 -9.34 0.13 18.48
CA VAL A 55 -10.27 1.25 18.69
C VAL A 55 -11.67 0.67 18.52
N ARG A 56 -12.32 0.41 19.65
CA ARG A 56 -13.73 0.01 19.72
C ARG A 56 -14.57 0.96 18.87
N ILE A 57 -15.15 0.45 17.78
CA ILE A 57 -16.41 0.99 17.28
C ILE A 57 -17.47 0.22 18.07
N ILE A 58 -17.91 0.84 19.18
CA ILE A 58 -19.21 0.55 19.80
C ILE A 58 -20.15 1.66 19.33
#